data_AF-A0AAD9GXV1-F1
#
_entry.id   AF-A0AAD9GXV1-F1
#
_cell.length_a   1.000
_cell.length_b   1.000
_cell.length_c   1.000
_cell.angle_alpha   90.00
_cell.angle_beta   90.00
_cell.angle_gamma   90.00
#
_symmetry.space_group_name_H-M   'P 1'
#
loop_
_entity.id
_entity.type
_entity.pdbx_description
1 polymer ?
#
loop_
_entity_poly.entity_id
_entity_poly.type
_entity_poly.pdbx_seq_one_letter_code
_entity_poly.pdbx_strand_id
1 'polypeptide(L)'
;MYLLDLQQTIDSSDYFVFQDHLESVLMAFTRDTYVKSHALQVNGAVTCEGIPPTSSFQPHEHADTTENRVPPNGVLPFSGLVMYMAPLAYLYADPVELYYVFRELYVKYWSKLNAIRSERGTILPLCKLFEDLVVRSSPAAVFHLINVGLKPLDIAFPWIQCAFSGVLDIDQVLLVWDRMIGYDSLELVAILAAALFHFRSGELELVNTREEAKDLFAELIDIPVVTLLQDYLFGLR
;
A
#
# COMPACT_ATOMS: atom_id res chain seq x y z
N MET A 1 -14.66 -9.08 -6.85
CA MET A 1 -13.66 -8.00 -6.71
C MET A 1 -12.39 -8.52 -6.06
N TYR A 2 -12.44 -9.18 -4.89
CA TYR A 2 -11.28 -9.91 -4.33
C TYR A 2 -10.59 -10.85 -5.32
N LEU A 3 -11.34 -11.72 -6.01
CA LEU A 3 -10.79 -12.63 -7.02
C LEU A 3 -10.22 -11.90 -8.25
N LEU A 4 -10.71 -10.70 -8.56
CA LEU A 4 -10.17 -9.90 -9.68
C LEU A 4 -8.80 -9.35 -9.31
N ASP A 5 -8.65 -8.84 -8.09
CA ASP A 5 -7.37 -8.36 -7.58
C ASP A 5 -6.33 -9.48 -7.43
N LEU A 6 -6.78 -10.66 -6.98
CA LEU A 6 -5.96 -11.87 -6.97
C LEU A 6 -5.50 -12.22 -8.39
N GLN A 7 -6.41 -12.27 -9.36
CA GLN A 7 -6.08 -12.59 -10.75
C GLN A 7 -5.03 -11.61 -11.30
N GLN A 8 -5.23 -10.31 -11.10
CA GLN A 8 -4.28 -9.28 -11.54
C GLN A 8 -2.90 -9.45 -10.90
N THR A 9 -2.85 -9.91 -9.65
CA THR A 9 -1.58 -10.14 -8.95
C THR A 9 -0.86 -11.38 -9.49
N ILE A 10 -1.57 -12.49 -9.71
CA ILE A 10 -0.98 -13.75 -10.20
C ILE A 10 -0.67 -13.75 -11.70
N ASP A 11 -1.23 -12.80 -12.46
CA ASP A 11 -0.86 -12.56 -13.86
C ASP A 11 0.59 -12.03 -13.99
N SER A 12 1.20 -11.59 -12.89
CA SER A 12 2.63 -11.27 -12.84
C SER A 12 3.50 -12.54 -12.95
N SER A 13 4.62 -12.42 -13.69
CA SER A 13 5.67 -13.45 -13.75
C SER A 13 6.26 -13.81 -12.40
N ASP A 14 6.13 -12.93 -11.41
CA ASP A 14 6.75 -13.12 -10.12
C ASP A 14 5.83 -13.92 -9.18
N TYR A 15 4.53 -13.64 -9.22
CA TYR A 15 3.60 -14.15 -8.21
C TYR A 15 2.74 -15.34 -8.64
N PHE A 16 2.76 -15.73 -9.92
CA PHE A 16 1.92 -16.83 -10.44
C PHE A 16 2.12 -18.15 -9.68
N VAL A 17 3.33 -18.41 -9.18
CA VAL A 17 3.66 -19.64 -8.42
C VAL A 17 2.99 -19.70 -7.04
N PHE A 18 2.51 -18.58 -6.52
CA PHE A 18 1.91 -18.48 -5.18
C PHE A 18 0.38 -18.41 -5.20
N GLN A 19 -0.27 -18.69 -6.33
CA GLN A 19 -1.72 -18.55 -6.48
C GLN A 19 -2.50 -19.21 -5.33
N ASP A 20 -2.26 -20.49 -5.05
CA ASP A 20 -2.98 -21.25 -4.02
C ASP A 20 -2.71 -20.69 -2.60
N HIS A 21 -1.49 -20.22 -2.36
CA HIS A 21 -1.10 -19.58 -1.09
C HIS A 21 -1.84 -18.26 -0.88
N LEU A 22 -1.80 -17.38 -1.88
CA LEU A 22 -2.43 -16.06 -1.82
C LEU A 22 -3.96 -16.17 -1.75
N GLU A 23 -4.56 -17.13 -2.47
CA GLU A 23 -5.99 -17.40 -2.37
C GLU A 23 -6.38 -17.80 -0.94
N SER A 24 -5.64 -18.73 -0.33
CA SER A 24 -5.89 -19.20 1.03
C SER A 24 -5.82 -18.07 2.05
N VAL A 25 -4.77 -17.24 1.96
CA VAL A 25 -4.56 -16.07 2.84
C VAL A 25 -5.66 -15.04 2.65
N LEU A 26 -6.05 -14.74 1.41
CA LEU A 26 -7.10 -13.78 1.11
C LEU A 26 -8.47 -14.26 1.65
N MET A 27 -8.77 -15.54 1.49
CA MET A 27 -10.02 -16.14 1.98
C MET A 27 -10.08 -16.22 3.51
N ALA A 28 -8.94 -16.38 4.19
CA ALA A 28 -8.85 -16.24 5.64
C ALA A 28 -9.06 -14.77 6.06
N PHE A 29 -8.37 -13.84 5.41
CA PHE A 29 -8.45 -12.41 5.69
C PHE A 29 -9.85 -11.84 5.59
N THR A 30 -10.62 -12.21 4.56
CA THR A 30 -12.00 -11.72 4.40
C THR A 30 -12.94 -12.12 5.55
N ARG A 31 -12.63 -13.19 6.28
CA ARG A 31 -13.46 -13.73 7.36
C ARG A 31 -13.04 -13.28 8.76
N ASP A 32 -11.83 -12.79 8.94
CA ASP A 32 -11.29 -12.48 10.26
C ASP A 32 -11.82 -11.15 10.82
N THR A 33 -12.68 -11.25 11.84
CA THR A 33 -13.26 -10.11 12.54
C THR A 33 -12.27 -9.37 13.44
N TYR A 34 -11.09 -9.94 13.73
CA TYR A 34 -10.00 -9.24 14.41
C TYR A 34 -9.54 -8.02 13.61
N VAL A 35 -9.48 -8.15 12.28
CA VAL A 35 -9.12 -7.04 11.38
C VAL A 35 -10.11 -5.89 11.53
N LYS A 36 -11.41 -6.19 11.68
CA LYS A 36 -12.45 -5.17 11.83
C LYS A 36 -12.22 -4.31 13.08
N SER A 37 -11.83 -4.92 14.19
CA SER A 37 -11.66 -4.20 15.47
C SER A 37 -10.35 -3.44 15.58
N HIS A 38 -9.32 -3.80 14.80
CA HIS A 38 -7.98 -3.22 14.95
C HIS A 38 -7.51 -2.40 13.73
N ALA A 39 -7.97 -2.72 12.52
CA ALA A 39 -7.58 -1.98 11.32
C ALA A 39 -8.24 -0.60 11.29
N LEU A 40 -7.52 0.37 10.75
CA LEU A 40 -8.09 1.69 10.51
C LEU A 40 -9.15 1.59 9.42
N GLN A 41 -10.42 1.74 9.82
CA GLN A 41 -11.55 1.56 8.91
C GLN A 41 -11.55 2.64 7.83
N VAL A 42 -11.62 2.17 6.58
CA VAL A 42 -11.89 3.01 5.40
C VAL A 42 -13.40 3.28 5.38
N ASN A 43 -13.79 4.55 5.18
CA ASN A 43 -15.20 4.90 5.07
C ASN A 43 -15.84 4.14 3.89
N GLY A 44 -17.00 3.52 4.09
CA GLY A 44 -17.76 2.89 3.00
C GLY A 44 -18.28 1.47 3.24
N ALA A 45 -18.14 0.90 4.45
CA ALA A 45 -18.66 -0.44 4.73
C ALA A 45 -20.14 -0.59 4.33
N VAL A 46 -20.43 -1.56 3.46
CA VAL A 46 -21.79 -1.86 3.03
C VAL A 46 -22.49 -2.62 4.15
N THR A 47 -23.52 -2.02 4.72
CA THR A 47 -24.46 -2.71 5.61
C THR A 47 -25.40 -3.54 4.74
N CYS A 48 -25.31 -4.87 4.82
CA CYS A 48 -26.24 -5.74 4.11
C CYS A 48 -27.55 -5.82 4.91
N GLU A 49 -28.52 -4.96 4.59
CA GLU A 49 -29.90 -5.16 5.00
C GLU A 49 -30.47 -6.32 4.17
N GLY A 50 -30.54 -7.54 4.74
CA GLY A 50 -31.22 -8.66 4.06
C GLY A 50 -30.71 -10.07 4.35
N ILE A 51 -29.63 -10.25 5.13
CA ILE A 51 -29.26 -11.60 5.59
C ILE A 51 -30.05 -11.86 6.88
N PRO A 52 -31.07 -12.75 6.89
CA PRO A 52 -31.74 -13.10 8.14
C PRO A 52 -30.69 -13.65 9.10
N PRO A 53 -30.71 -13.24 10.39
CA PRO A 53 -29.79 -13.80 11.37
C PRO A 53 -29.95 -15.32 11.33
N THR A 54 -28.86 -16.05 11.10
CA THR A 54 -28.84 -17.49 11.32
C THR A 54 -29.34 -17.72 12.74
N SER A 55 -30.48 -18.41 12.84
CA SER A 55 -31.25 -18.61 14.06
C SER A 55 -30.42 -19.35 15.11
N SER A 56 -29.69 -18.59 15.92
CA SER A 56 -29.29 -19.04 17.25
C SER A 56 -30.50 -18.82 18.16
N PHE A 57 -31.12 -19.93 18.56
CA PHE A 57 -32.18 -19.95 19.57
C PHE A 57 -31.57 -19.58 20.92
N GLN A 58 -31.51 -18.29 21.25
CA GLN A 58 -31.44 -17.82 22.64
C GLN A 58 -32.29 -16.56 22.81
N PRO A 59 -33.30 -16.57 23.69
CA PRO A 59 -34.10 -15.39 23.97
C PRO A 59 -33.58 -14.70 25.22
N HIS A 60 -32.67 -13.72 25.13
CA HIS A 60 -32.48 -12.72 26.20
C HIS A 60 -31.85 -11.40 25.69
N GLU A 61 -32.68 -10.34 25.75
CA GLU A 61 -32.39 -8.94 26.09
C GLU A 61 -31.00 -8.36 25.78
N HIS A 62 -30.89 -7.77 24.59
CA HIS A 62 -30.37 -6.43 24.26
C HIS A 62 -30.07 -6.47 22.76
N ALA A 63 -30.99 -5.95 21.95
CA ALA A 63 -30.84 -5.91 20.50
C ALA A 63 -29.79 -4.87 20.10
N ASP A 64 -28.51 -5.21 20.25
CA ASP A 64 -27.48 -4.60 19.43
C ASP A 64 -27.77 -5.06 18.01
N THR A 65 -28.21 -4.14 17.15
CA THR A 65 -28.28 -4.35 15.71
C THR A 65 -26.89 -4.70 15.22
N THR A 66 -26.54 -5.98 15.24
CA THR A 66 -25.33 -6.51 14.62
C THR A 66 -25.47 -6.25 13.13
N GLU A 67 -24.99 -5.09 12.68
CA GLU A 67 -24.84 -4.78 11.26
C GLU A 67 -24.02 -5.91 10.63
N ASN A 68 -24.70 -6.80 9.90
CA ASN A 68 -24.09 -7.81 9.06
C ASN A 68 -23.35 -7.08 7.92
N ARG A 69 -22.12 -6.64 8.21
CA ARG A 69 -21.21 -6.05 7.23
C ARG A 69 -20.55 -7.16 6.44
N VAL A 70 -20.57 -7.01 5.12
CA VAL A 70 -19.89 -7.92 4.20
C VAL A 70 -18.78 -7.14 3.50
N PRO A 71 -17.52 -7.61 3.55
CA PRO A 71 -17.04 -8.82 4.22
C PRO A 71 -16.91 -8.69 5.77
N PRO A 72 -16.90 -9.82 6.52
CA PRO A 72 -16.80 -9.83 7.99
C PRO A 72 -15.62 -9.04 8.57
N ASN A 73 -14.49 -9.00 7.87
CA ASN A 73 -13.30 -8.24 8.27
C ASN A 73 -13.48 -6.71 8.17
N GLY A 74 -14.55 -6.22 7.54
CA GLY A 74 -14.86 -4.80 7.35
C GLY A 74 -14.05 -4.09 6.26
N VAL A 75 -13.14 -4.79 5.57
CA VAL A 75 -12.32 -4.22 4.50
C VAL A 75 -13.05 -4.42 3.18
N LEU A 76 -13.33 -3.34 2.45
CA LEU A 76 -13.82 -3.49 1.08
C LEU A 76 -12.67 -3.86 0.14
N PRO A 77 -12.90 -4.74 -0.84
CA PRO A 77 -11.88 -5.06 -1.83
C PRO A 77 -11.52 -3.82 -2.65
N PHE A 78 -10.23 -3.61 -2.89
CA PHE A 78 -9.68 -2.59 -3.78
C PHE A 78 -8.49 -3.18 -4.55
N SER A 79 -8.12 -2.52 -5.65
CA SER A 79 -6.98 -2.94 -6.46
C SER A 79 -5.67 -2.70 -5.71
N GLY A 80 -4.82 -3.72 -5.64
CA GLY A 80 -3.56 -3.70 -4.90
C GLY A 80 -3.64 -4.24 -3.47
N LEU A 81 -4.79 -4.76 -3.02
CA LEU A 81 -4.87 -5.37 -1.69
C LEU A 81 -4.01 -6.63 -1.59
N VAL A 82 -4.09 -7.50 -2.60
CA VAL A 82 -3.30 -8.74 -2.67
C VAL A 82 -1.80 -8.43 -2.84
N MET A 83 -1.46 -7.29 -3.42
CA MET A 83 -0.07 -6.85 -3.53
C MET A 83 0.59 -6.61 -2.17
N TYR A 84 -0.16 -6.39 -1.09
CA TYR A 84 0.43 -6.31 0.25
C TYR A 84 0.83 -7.67 0.86
N MET A 85 0.24 -8.77 0.38
CA MET A 85 0.58 -10.13 0.84
C MET A 85 1.53 -10.84 -0.12
N ALA A 86 1.54 -10.48 -1.41
CA ALA A 86 2.30 -11.18 -2.44
C ALA A 86 3.82 -11.23 -2.19
N PRO A 87 4.52 -10.12 -1.85
CA PRO A 87 5.95 -10.19 -1.53
C PRO A 87 6.26 -11.06 -0.30
N LEU A 88 5.35 -11.15 0.67
CA LEU A 88 5.54 -11.97 1.86
C LEU A 88 5.51 -13.48 1.55
N ALA A 89 4.90 -13.90 0.43
CA ALA A 89 4.88 -15.30 0.03
C ALA A 89 6.28 -15.86 -0.29
N TYR A 90 7.25 -14.99 -0.59
CA TYR A 90 8.66 -15.37 -0.71
C TYR A 90 9.35 -15.63 0.64
N LEU A 91 8.79 -15.12 1.74
CA LEU A 91 9.34 -15.28 3.09
C LEU A 91 8.71 -16.45 3.84
N TYR A 92 7.44 -16.74 3.59
CA TYR A 92 6.66 -17.72 4.36
C TYR A 92 6.11 -18.82 3.45
N ALA A 93 6.63 -20.02 3.64
CA ALA A 93 6.18 -21.21 2.90
C ALA A 93 4.83 -21.75 3.41
N ASP A 94 4.46 -21.48 4.67
CA ASP A 94 3.17 -21.87 5.24
C ASP A 94 2.15 -20.72 5.09
N PRO A 95 0.99 -20.93 4.42
CA PRO A 95 -0.03 -19.90 4.29
C PRO A 95 -0.61 -19.44 5.64
N VAL A 96 -0.54 -20.26 6.69
CA VAL A 96 -1.02 -19.86 8.02
C VAL A 96 -0.09 -18.82 8.65
N GLU A 97 1.22 -19.05 8.62
CA GLU A 97 2.22 -18.07 9.06
C GLU A 97 2.14 -16.77 8.25
N LEU A 98 2.08 -16.90 6.91
CA LEU A 98 1.90 -15.78 5.99
C LEU A 98 0.68 -14.95 6.35
N TYR A 99 -0.45 -15.60 6.64
CA TYR A 99 -1.69 -14.94 7.03
C TYR A 99 -1.53 -14.11 8.32
N TYR A 100 -0.97 -14.69 9.37
CA TYR A 100 -0.83 -14.00 10.65
C TYR A 100 0.13 -12.80 10.54
N VAL A 101 1.23 -12.95 9.79
CA VAL A 101 2.17 -11.84 9.55
C VAL A 101 1.50 -10.73 8.73
N PHE A 102 0.81 -11.10 7.64
CA PHE A 102 0.06 -10.16 6.82
C PHE A 102 -1.01 -9.42 7.64
N ARG A 103 -1.76 -10.12 8.48
CA ARG A 103 -2.81 -9.53 9.32
C ARG A 103 -2.24 -8.43 10.22
N GLU A 104 -1.13 -8.70 10.91
CA GLU A 104 -0.51 -7.72 11.79
C GLU A 104 0.02 -6.51 11.01
N LEU A 105 0.67 -6.73 9.86
CA LEU A 105 1.15 -5.65 8.99
C LEU A 105 0.00 -4.80 8.45
N TYR A 106 -1.08 -5.44 8.01
CA TYR A 106 -2.26 -4.76 7.49
C TYR A 106 -2.90 -3.87 8.56
N VAL A 107 -3.17 -4.45 9.73
CA VAL A 107 -3.80 -3.74 10.84
C VAL A 107 -2.94 -2.56 11.29
N LYS A 108 -1.64 -2.79 11.52
CA LYS A 108 -0.74 -1.78 12.09
C LYS A 108 -0.40 -0.67 11.09
N TYR A 109 -0.30 -1.02 9.81
CA TYR A 109 0.28 -0.13 8.81
C TYR A 109 -0.58 0.01 7.55
N TRP A 110 -0.86 -1.05 6.79
CA TRP A 110 -1.40 -0.89 5.42
C TRP A 110 -2.85 -0.36 5.42
N SER A 111 -3.61 -0.60 6.48
CA SER A 111 -4.93 0.01 6.66
C SER A 111 -4.87 1.54 6.69
N LYS A 112 -3.75 2.12 7.17
CA LYS A 112 -3.51 3.57 7.19
C LYS A 112 -3.28 4.17 5.81
N LEU A 113 -2.71 3.39 4.89
CA LEU A 113 -2.47 3.81 3.49
C LEU A 113 -3.77 3.89 2.68
N ASN A 114 -4.86 3.33 3.20
CA ASN A 114 -6.16 3.29 2.53
C ASN A 114 -7.22 4.14 3.26
N ALA A 115 -6.89 4.73 4.40
CA ALA A 115 -7.80 5.53 5.21
C ALA A 115 -7.57 7.04 5.01
N ILE A 116 -8.62 7.75 4.58
CA ILE A 116 -8.62 9.21 4.44
C ILE A 116 -8.78 9.85 5.84
N ARG A 117 -7.67 9.99 6.55
CA ARG A 117 -7.58 10.63 7.88
C ARG A 117 -6.38 11.56 7.95
N SER A 118 -6.37 12.46 8.93
CA SER A 118 -5.28 13.42 9.17
C SER A 118 -4.24 12.95 10.19
N GLU A 119 -4.36 11.73 10.70
CA GLU A 119 -3.43 11.14 11.68
C GLU A 119 -2.07 10.86 11.04
N ARG A 120 -0.97 10.93 11.79
CA ARG A 120 0.37 10.67 11.23
C ARG A 120 0.46 9.26 10.65
N GLY A 121 1.15 9.16 9.51
CA GLY A 121 1.32 7.89 8.80
C GLY A 121 0.11 7.42 7.99
N THR A 122 -1.01 8.16 7.96
CA THR A 122 -2.10 7.88 7.01
C THR A 122 -1.80 8.49 5.64
N ILE A 123 -2.57 8.08 4.64
CA ILE A 123 -2.30 8.48 3.25
C ILE A 123 -2.22 9.99 3.03
N LEU A 124 -3.08 10.80 3.66
CA LEU A 124 -3.08 12.26 3.43
C LEU A 124 -1.81 12.95 3.97
N PRO A 125 -1.37 12.74 5.23
CA PRO A 125 -0.11 13.31 5.69
C PRO A 125 1.11 12.77 4.96
N LEU A 126 1.09 11.52 4.47
CA LEU A 126 2.18 10.96 3.67
C LEU A 126 2.29 11.65 2.30
N CYS A 127 1.16 11.88 1.62
CA CYS A 127 1.14 12.65 0.37
C CYS A 127 1.69 14.07 0.59
N LYS A 128 1.26 14.74 1.67
CA LYS A 128 1.78 16.06 2.02
C LYS A 128 3.29 16.03 2.34
N LEU A 129 3.75 15.04 3.10
CA LEU A 129 5.17 14.88 3.40
C LEU A 129 5.99 14.72 2.11
N PHE A 130 5.52 13.90 1.18
CA PHE A 130 6.14 13.76 -0.14
C PHE A 130 6.21 15.10 -0.89
N GLU A 131 5.10 15.84 -0.96
CA GLU A 131 5.06 17.16 -1.63
C GLU A 131 6.05 18.15 -0.99
N ASP A 132 6.08 18.23 0.34
CA ASP A 132 6.99 19.10 1.08
C ASP A 132 8.46 18.72 0.83
N LEU A 133 8.78 17.42 0.77
CA LEU A 133 10.13 16.92 0.54
C LEU A 133 10.60 17.18 -0.90
N VAL A 134 9.79 16.86 -1.90
CA VAL A 134 10.18 16.98 -3.31
C VAL A 134 10.36 18.45 -3.72
N VAL A 135 9.53 19.36 -3.21
CA VAL A 135 9.68 20.80 -3.43
C VAL A 135 10.98 21.32 -2.82
N ARG A 136 11.39 20.79 -1.65
CA ARG A 136 12.63 21.20 -0.99
C ARG A 136 13.86 20.65 -1.67
N SER A 137 13.85 19.39 -2.08
CA SER A 137 15.04 18.73 -2.63
C SER A 137 15.25 19.00 -4.12
N SER A 138 14.17 19.22 -4.88
CA SER A 138 14.22 19.34 -6.35
C SER A 138 13.21 20.37 -6.89
N PRO A 139 13.29 21.65 -6.47
CA PRO A 139 12.29 22.66 -6.82
C PRO A 139 12.19 22.93 -8.33
N ALA A 140 13.31 22.86 -9.07
CA ALA A 140 13.35 23.09 -10.51
C ALA A 140 12.56 22.02 -11.28
N ALA A 141 12.83 20.75 -10.99
CA ALA A 141 12.06 19.62 -11.53
C ALA A 141 10.56 19.73 -11.21
N VAL A 142 10.20 20.07 -9.96
CA VAL A 142 8.79 20.23 -9.57
C VAL A 142 8.12 21.37 -10.35
N PHE A 143 8.78 22.52 -10.44
CA PHE A 143 8.26 23.67 -11.18
C PHE A 143 8.07 23.34 -12.66
N HIS A 144 9.04 22.66 -13.27
CA HIS A 144 8.95 22.21 -14.65
C HIS A 144 7.77 21.26 -14.88
N LEU A 145 7.64 20.21 -14.05
CA LEU A 145 6.53 19.25 -14.11
C LEU A 145 5.17 19.97 -14.03
N ILE A 146 5.02 20.91 -13.09
CA ILE A 146 3.79 21.68 -12.96
C ILE A 146 3.51 22.51 -14.22
N ASN A 147 4.53 23.11 -14.85
CA ASN A 147 4.36 23.88 -16.08
C ASN A 147 3.91 23.02 -17.28
N VAL A 148 4.33 21.76 -17.32
CA VAL A 148 3.86 20.79 -18.34
C VAL A 148 2.56 20.08 -17.93
N GLY A 149 1.92 20.51 -16.83
CA GLY A 149 0.62 20.01 -16.38
C GLY A 149 0.68 18.70 -15.60
N LEU A 150 1.85 18.32 -15.09
CA LEU A 150 2.08 17.13 -14.29
C LEU A 150 2.25 17.49 -12.81
N LYS A 151 1.44 16.89 -11.95
CA LYS A 151 1.63 16.98 -10.50
C LYS A 151 2.51 15.81 -10.08
N PRO A 152 3.64 16.04 -9.37
CA PRO A 152 4.48 14.95 -8.86
C PRO A 152 3.70 13.89 -8.09
N LEU A 153 2.69 14.31 -7.31
CA LEU A 153 1.85 13.39 -6.54
C LEU A 153 1.03 12.43 -7.42
N ASP A 154 0.60 12.83 -8.62
CA ASP A 154 -0.13 11.94 -9.53
C ASP A 154 0.73 10.71 -9.93
N ILE A 155 2.05 10.87 -9.92
CA ILE A 155 3.01 9.81 -10.23
C ILE A 155 3.34 9.00 -8.97
N ALA A 156 3.61 9.68 -7.85
CA ALA A 156 4.06 9.03 -6.62
C ALA A 156 2.94 8.38 -5.80
N PHE A 157 1.68 8.81 -5.97
CA PHE A 157 0.56 8.34 -5.16
C PHE A 157 0.38 6.81 -5.18
N PRO A 158 0.40 6.12 -6.33
CA PRO A 158 0.33 4.66 -6.36
C PRO A 158 1.47 3.98 -5.59
N TRP A 159 2.68 4.56 -5.63
CA TRP A 159 3.83 4.02 -4.89
C TRP A 159 3.61 4.14 -3.39
N ILE A 160 3.11 5.29 -2.94
CA ILE A 160 2.83 5.55 -1.53
C ILE A 160 1.69 4.65 -1.03
N GLN A 161 0.60 4.58 -1.80
CA GLN A 161 -0.55 3.76 -1.45
C GLN A 161 -0.16 2.29 -1.36
N CYS A 162 0.55 1.74 -2.35
CA CYS A 162 0.94 0.32 -2.38
C CYS A 162 2.19 0.00 -1.55
N ALA A 163 2.75 0.97 -0.81
CA ALA A 163 4.04 0.84 -0.12
C ALA A 163 5.13 0.21 -1.02
N PHE A 164 5.20 0.67 -2.27
CA PHE A 164 6.07 0.20 -3.36
C PHE A 164 5.87 -1.24 -3.85
N SER A 165 4.91 -1.99 -3.31
CA SER A 165 4.59 -3.30 -3.86
C SER A 165 4.07 -3.21 -5.29
N GLY A 166 4.66 -4.01 -6.19
CA GLY A 166 4.38 -3.96 -7.63
C GLY A 166 5.05 -2.81 -8.38
N VAL A 167 5.94 -2.06 -7.71
CA VAL A 167 6.73 -0.98 -8.32
C VAL A 167 8.21 -1.33 -8.33
N LEU A 168 8.71 -1.88 -7.21
CA LEU A 168 10.10 -2.30 -7.06
C LEU A 168 10.21 -3.81 -7.12
N ASP A 169 11.44 -4.31 -7.34
CA ASP A 169 11.78 -5.70 -7.12
C ASP A 169 11.43 -6.17 -5.71
N ILE A 170 11.04 -7.44 -5.59
CA ILE A 170 10.59 -8.05 -4.32
C ILE A 170 11.61 -7.84 -3.20
N ASP A 171 12.90 -8.08 -3.47
CA ASP A 171 13.96 -7.88 -2.47
C ASP A 171 14.03 -6.43 -2.00
N GLN A 172 13.84 -5.46 -2.92
CA GLN A 172 13.83 -4.04 -2.59
C GLN A 172 12.57 -3.66 -1.79
N VAL A 173 11.40 -4.17 -2.16
CA VAL A 173 10.15 -3.97 -1.38
C VAL A 173 10.33 -4.49 0.04
N LEU A 174 10.87 -5.69 0.22
CA LEU A 174 11.10 -6.29 1.52
C LEU A 174 12.11 -5.48 2.35
N LEU A 175 13.15 -4.90 1.73
CA LEU A 175 14.10 -4.00 2.41
C LEU A 175 13.45 -2.68 2.87
N VAL A 176 12.47 -2.17 2.12
CA VAL A 176 11.67 -1.01 2.53
C VAL A 176 10.81 -1.36 3.73
N TRP A 177 10.11 -2.50 3.67
CA TRP A 177 9.21 -2.94 4.74
C TRP A 177 9.94 -3.28 6.02
N ASP A 178 11.12 -3.91 5.94
CA ASP A 178 11.99 -4.18 7.10
C ASP A 178 12.31 -2.89 7.86
N ARG A 179 12.64 -1.80 7.14
CA ARG A 179 12.92 -0.49 7.74
C ARG A 179 11.67 0.18 8.29
N MET A 180 10.54 0.07 7.60
CA MET A 180 9.26 0.60 8.10
C MET A 180 8.89 -0.05 9.43
N ILE A 181 9.09 -1.37 9.54
CA ILE A 181 8.87 -2.13 10.78
C ILE A 181 9.90 -1.71 11.84
N GLY A 182 11.18 -1.64 11.48
CA GLY A 182 12.27 -1.27 12.39
C GLY A 182 12.15 0.13 12.98
N TYR A 183 11.67 1.11 12.22
CA TYR A 183 11.39 2.47 12.69
C TYR A 183 9.97 2.69 13.20
N ASP A 184 9.10 1.69 13.06
CA ASP A 184 7.66 1.79 13.31
C ASP A 184 6.99 3.00 12.63
N SER A 185 7.34 3.26 11.37
CA SER A 185 6.89 4.46 10.65
C SER A 185 6.62 4.23 9.16
N LEU A 186 5.47 4.71 8.70
CA LEU A 186 5.09 4.76 7.29
C LEU A 186 5.69 5.97 6.55
N GLU A 187 6.28 6.93 7.26
CA GLU A 187 6.89 8.14 6.65
C GLU A 187 8.00 7.77 5.68
N LEU A 188 8.68 6.63 5.89
CA LEU A 188 9.72 6.12 5.00
C LEU A 188 9.23 5.94 3.55
N VAL A 189 7.95 5.59 3.36
CA VAL A 189 7.37 5.41 2.03
C VAL A 189 7.33 6.75 1.27
N ALA A 190 6.91 7.83 1.93
CA ALA A 190 6.92 9.16 1.33
C ALA A 190 8.34 9.69 1.10
N ILE A 191 9.27 9.39 2.03
CA ILE A 191 10.69 9.75 1.90
C ILE A 191 11.31 9.04 0.69
N LEU A 192 11.07 7.75 0.51
CA LEU A 192 11.57 7.00 -0.64
C LEU A 192 11.02 7.55 -1.96
N ALA A 193 9.73 7.88 -2.01
CA ALA A 193 9.15 8.53 -3.20
C ALA A 193 9.85 9.85 -3.51
N ALA A 194 10.13 10.68 -2.50
CA ALA A 194 10.85 11.94 -2.70
C ALA A 194 12.32 11.72 -3.14
N ALA A 195 12.98 10.70 -2.59
CA ALA A 195 14.33 10.31 -2.96
C ALA A 195 14.42 9.89 -4.43
N LEU A 196 13.43 9.16 -4.96
CA LEU A 196 13.35 8.79 -6.37
C LEU A 196 13.23 10.00 -7.29
N PHE A 197 12.38 10.96 -6.92
CA PHE A 197 12.28 12.22 -7.66
C PHE A 197 13.57 13.03 -7.61
N HIS A 198 14.26 13.04 -6.46
CA HIS A 198 15.54 13.71 -6.33
C HIS A 198 16.62 13.06 -7.20
N PHE A 199 16.70 11.74 -7.17
CA PHE A 199 17.65 10.97 -7.97
C PHE A 199 17.49 11.21 -9.48
N ARG A 200 16.24 11.32 -9.95
CA ARG A 200 15.90 11.55 -11.36
C ARG A 200 15.69 13.03 -11.71
N SER A 201 16.05 13.98 -10.83
CA SER A 201 15.61 15.38 -10.99
C SER A 201 16.10 16.05 -12.27
N GLY A 202 17.35 15.77 -12.68
CA GLY A 202 17.90 16.33 -13.93
C GLY A 202 17.19 15.82 -15.18
N GLU A 203 16.72 14.57 -15.15
CA GLU A 203 15.96 13.97 -16.25
C GLU A 203 14.50 14.46 -16.26
N LEU A 204 13.92 14.64 -15.07
CA LEU A 204 12.56 15.20 -14.91
C LEU A 204 12.43 16.62 -15.45
N GLU A 205 13.50 17.43 -15.39
CA GLU A 205 13.52 18.78 -15.98
C GLU A 205 13.46 18.78 -17.52
N LEU A 206 13.67 17.63 -18.16
CA LEU A 206 13.64 17.47 -19.61
C LEU A 206 12.33 16.83 -20.12
N VAL A 207 11.51 16.29 -19.21
CA VAL A 207 10.26 15.61 -19.51
C VAL A 207 9.19 16.59 -19.99
N ASN A 208 8.51 16.30 -21.09
CA ASN A 208 7.46 17.15 -21.66
C ASN A 208 6.07 16.52 -21.60
N THR A 209 5.98 15.21 -21.36
CA THR A 209 4.73 14.45 -21.38
C THR A 209 4.59 13.53 -20.18
N ARG A 210 3.35 13.08 -19.90
CA ARG A 210 3.08 12.12 -18.82
C ARG A 210 3.73 10.77 -19.09
N GLU A 211 3.77 10.39 -20.36
CA GLU A 211 4.32 9.13 -20.86
C GLU A 211 5.83 9.10 -20.63
N GLU A 212 6.56 10.16 -21.00
CA GLU A 212 7.99 10.29 -20.71
C GLU A 212 8.30 10.20 -19.21
N ALA A 213 7.47 10.83 -18.36
CA ALA A 213 7.63 10.73 -16.91
C ALA A 213 7.44 9.30 -16.40
N LYS A 214 6.48 8.56 -16.97
CA LYS A 214 6.22 7.16 -16.62
C LYS A 214 7.36 6.26 -17.08
N ASP A 215 7.86 6.46 -18.30
CA ASP A 215 8.94 5.68 -18.87
C ASP A 215 10.24 5.86 -18.06
N LEU A 216 10.53 7.10 -17.63
CA LEU A 216 11.66 7.40 -16.74
C LEU A 216 11.61 6.62 -15.43
N PHE A 217 10.41 6.38 -14.91
CA PHE A 217 10.18 5.61 -13.69
C PHE A 217 9.83 4.14 -13.93
N ALA A 218 9.78 3.66 -15.17
CA ALA A 218 9.64 2.23 -15.44
C ALA A 218 10.94 1.47 -15.07
N GLU A 219 12.09 2.16 -15.13
CA GLU A 219 13.41 1.64 -14.73
C GLU A 219 13.61 1.59 -13.20
N LEU A 220 12.58 1.83 -12.39
CA LEU A 220 12.68 1.83 -10.92
C LEU A 220 12.96 0.44 -10.32
N ILE A 221 12.73 -0.62 -11.08
CA ILE A 221 12.80 -2.01 -10.63
C ILE A 221 14.17 -2.35 -10.02
N ASP A 222 15.26 -1.94 -10.66
CA ASP A 222 16.64 -2.28 -10.27
C ASP A 222 17.28 -1.31 -9.24
N ILE A 223 16.51 -0.40 -8.65
CA ILE A 223 17.08 0.65 -7.79
C ILE A 223 17.47 0.09 -6.41
N PRO A 224 18.73 0.27 -5.95
CA PRO A 224 19.14 -0.12 -4.61
C PRO A 224 18.58 0.85 -3.57
N VAL A 225 17.39 0.55 -3.03
CA VAL A 225 16.61 1.47 -2.18
C VAL A 225 17.37 1.93 -0.95
N VAL A 226 18.21 1.07 -0.38
CA VAL A 226 18.98 1.37 0.82
C VAL A 226 20.01 2.45 0.53
N THR A 227 20.76 2.29 -0.56
CA THR A 227 21.78 3.25 -0.99
C THR A 227 21.13 4.58 -1.35
N LEU A 228 20.02 4.53 -2.09
CA LEU A 228 19.26 5.72 -2.45
C LEU A 228 18.78 6.50 -1.23
N LEU A 229 18.18 5.82 -0.25
CA LEU A 229 17.71 6.45 0.98
C LEU A 229 18.87 7.06 1.79
N GLN A 230 20.01 6.37 1.86
CA GLN A 230 21.20 6.88 2.53
C GLN A 230 21.74 8.14 1.87
N ASP A 231 21.84 8.15 0.55
CA ASP A 231 22.28 9.31 -0.22
C ASP A 231 21.31 10.49 -0.07
N TYR A 232 20.00 10.24 -0.18
CA TYR A 232 19.00 11.29 -0.02
C TYR A 232 18.98 11.92 1.38
N LEU A 233 19.07 11.10 2.43
CA LEU A 233 18.97 11.57 3.82
C LEU A 233 20.26 12.18 4.37
N PHE A 234 21.42 11.72 3.89
CA PHE A 234 22.72 12.06 4.48
C PHE A 234 23.76 12.59 3.48
N GLY A 235 23.48 12.51 2.17
CA GLY A 235 24.37 12.94 1.09
C GLY A 235 24.32 14.43 0.78
N LEU A 236 23.28 15.14 1.24
CA LEU A 236 23.17 16.60 1.14
C LEU A 236 24.26 17.28 2.01
N ARG A 237 25.39 17.64 1.37
CA ARG A 237 26.40 18.59 1.88
C ARG A 237 26.35 19.89 1.10
#